data_AF-A0A914V3Y3-F1
#
_entry.id   AF-A0A914V3Y3-F1
#
_cell.length_a   1.000
_cell.length_b   1.000
_cell.length_c   1.000
_cell.angle_alpha   90.00
_cell.angle_beta   90.00
_cell.angle_gamma   90.00
#
_symmetry.space_group_name_H-M   'P 1'
#
loop_
_entity.id
_entity.type
_entity.pdbx_description
1 polymer ?
#
loop_
_entity_poly.entity_id
_entity_poly.type
_entity_poly.pdbx_seq_one_letter_code
_entity_poly.pdbx_strand_id
1 'polypeptide(L)'
;AEAPLLIKPYLEKMTESELHAVMTSGFACIAGSLFAAYIGFGACPEYLLSATVMSAPAALAISKLFCPETEQSHLTKIEDLELAEGEESNALEAISNGAVMAVELVFAIIANLIVFLALLAFLDNIIGELLRFALQKHG
;
A
#
# COMPACT_ATOMS: atom_id res chain seq x y z
N ALA A 1 -3.72 0.08 0.35
CA ALA A 1 -4.29 1.42 0.12
C ALA A 1 -5.73 1.26 -0.30
N GLU A 2 -6.65 2.01 0.28
CA GLU A 2 -8.09 1.94 -0.04
C GLU A 2 -8.46 2.84 -1.24
N ALA A 3 -7.53 3.70 -1.67
CA ALA A 3 -7.72 4.64 -2.77
C ALA A 3 -8.18 4.02 -4.11
N PRO A 4 -7.73 2.81 -4.53
CA PRO A 4 -8.23 2.20 -5.76
C PRO A 4 -9.72 1.84 -5.71
N LEU A 5 -10.31 1.65 -4.53
CA LEU A 5 -11.73 1.38 -4.38
C LEU A 5 -12.58 2.59 -4.82
N LEU A 6 -12.10 3.81 -4.55
CA LEU A 6 -12.77 5.06 -4.92
C LEU A 6 -12.80 5.30 -6.43
N ILE A 7 -11.83 4.75 -7.16
CA ILE A 7 -11.69 4.88 -8.61
C ILE A 7 -11.99 3.57 -9.34
N LYS A 8 -12.54 2.56 -8.64
CA LYS A 8 -12.86 1.24 -9.19
C LYS A 8 -13.62 1.27 -10.53
N PRO A 9 -14.66 2.10 -10.74
CA PRO A 9 -15.36 2.13 -12.03
C PRO A 9 -14.51 2.68 -13.19
N TYR A 10 -13.39 3.35 -12.88
CA TYR A 10 -12.48 3.93 -13.87
C TYR A 10 -11.30 3.03 -14.20
N LEU A 11 -10.94 2.07 -13.33
CA LEU A 11 -9.80 1.19 -13.54
C LEU A 11 -9.87 0.42 -14.87
N GLU A 12 -11.07 0.06 -15.33
CA GLU A 12 -11.27 -0.64 -16.62
C GLU A 12 -11.10 0.27 -17.85
N LYS A 13 -11.18 1.59 -17.67
CA LYS A 13 -11.09 2.59 -18.75
C LYS A 13 -9.75 3.32 -18.78
N MET A 14 -8.86 3.04 -17.82
CA MET A 14 -7.56 3.68 -17.68
C MET A 14 -6.57 3.13 -18.71
N THR A 15 -5.66 3.99 -19.15
CA THR A 15 -4.50 3.57 -19.94
C THR A 15 -3.50 2.80 -19.07
N GLU A 16 -2.58 2.07 -19.70
CA GLU A 16 -1.49 1.37 -18.98
C GLU A 16 -0.66 2.33 -18.11
N SER A 17 -0.40 3.56 -18.58
CA SER A 17 0.36 4.56 -17.82
C SER A 17 -0.43 5.13 -16.64
N GLU A 18 -1.75 5.28 -16.76
CA GLU A 18 -2.63 5.68 -15.65
C GLU A 18 -2.73 4.57 -14.60
N LEU A 19 -2.92 3.32 -15.02
CA LEU A 19 -2.95 2.17 -14.11
C LEU A 19 -1.60 2.02 -13.38
N HIS A 20 -0.48 2.19 -14.09
CA HIS A 20 0.85 2.18 -13.50
C HIS A 20 1.01 3.29 -12.44
N ALA A 21 0.46 4.48 -12.67
CA ALA A 21 0.49 5.57 -11.70
C ALA A 21 -0.35 5.26 -10.44
N VAL A 22 -1.52 4.66 -10.60
CA VAL A 22 -2.35 4.20 -9.48
C VAL A 22 -1.64 3.14 -8.65
N MET A 23 -1.02 2.15 -9.31
CA MET A 23 -0.27 1.10 -8.61
C MET A 23 0.96 1.68 -7.88
N THR A 24 1.76 2.48 -8.57
CA THR A 24 2.98 3.08 -8.02
C THR A 24 2.67 3.96 -6.82
N SER A 25 1.65 4.81 -6.91
CA SER A 25 1.20 5.62 -5.77
C SER A 25 0.66 4.77 -4.61
N GLY A 26 -0.05 3.67 -4.92
CA GLY A 26 -0.52 2.71 -3.92
C GLY A 26 0.58 2.00 -3.14
N PHE A 27 1.74 1.76 -3.77
CA PHE A 27 2.92 1.17 -3.11
C PHE A 27 3.81 2.21 -2.42
N ALA A 28 3.84 3.45 -2.92
CA ALA A 28 4.69 4.50 -2.37
C ALA A 28 4.14 5.16 -1.10
N CYS A 29 2.81 5.10 -0.91
CA CYS A 29 2.12 5.75 0.21
C CYS A 29 1.70 4.73 1.28
N ILE A 30 1.80 5.14 2.55
CA ILE A 30 1.31 4.36 3.69
C ILE A 30 -0.22 4.51 3.77
N ALA A 31 -0.92 3.42 4.08
CA ALA A 31 -2.36 3.46 4.35
C ALA A 31 -2.66 4.16 5.68
N GLY A 32 -3.70 5.01 5.72
CA GLY A 32 -4.09 5.72 6.94
C GLY A 32 -4.40 4.80 8.12
N SER A 33 -4.91 3.60 7.85
CA SER A 33 -5.17 2.56 8.87
C SER A 33 -3.92 2.10 9.62
N LEU A 34 -2.73 2.13 9.01
CA LEU A 34 -1.47 1.79 9.67
C LEU A 34 -0.79 3.01 10.34
N PHE A 35 -1.25 4.22 10.06
CA PHE A 35 -0.63 5.45 10.56
C PHE A 35 -0.59 5.48 12.10
N ALA A 36 -1.72 5.19 12.74
CA ALA A 36 -1.81 5.13 14.21
C ALA A 36 -0.97 4.00 14.81
N ALA A 37 -0.85 2.86 14.12
CA ALA A 37 -0.04 1.74 14.57
C ALA A 37 1.46 2.11 14.60
N TYR A 38 1.97 2.78 13.57
CA TYR A 38 3.36 3.23 13.54
C TYR A 38 3.67 4.27 14.60
N ILE A 39 2.75 5.20 14.88
CA ILE A 39 2.88 6.14 16.01
C ILE A 39 2.93 5.36 17.32
N GLY A 40 2.08 4.34 17.49
CA GLY A 40 2.09 3.43 18.64
C GLY A 40 3.43 2.69 18.83
N PHE A 41 4.17 2.43 17.75
CA PHE A 41 5.51 1.85 17.81
C PHE A 41 6.63 2.89 18.07
N GLY A 42 6.29 4.17 18.23
CA GLY A 42 7.24 5.25 18.54
C GLY A 42 7.71 6.07 17.35
N ALA A 43 7.09 5.93 16.18
CA ALA A 43 7.40 6.79 15.03
C ALA A 43 6.89 8.22 15.24
N CYS A 44 7.67 9.21 14.78
CA CYS A 44 7.33 10.63 14.85
C CYS A 44 6.18 10.96 13.87
N PRO A 45 5.01 11.43 14.37
CA PRO A 45 3.85 11.73 13.52
C PRO A 45 4.15 12.76 12.44
N GLU A 46 4.97 13.77 12.75
CA GLU A 46 5.32 14.87 11.85
C GLU A 46 6.11 14.36 10.63
N TYR A 47 7.06 13.45 10.86
CA TYR A 47 7.83 12.83 9.78
C TYR A 47 7.00 11.84 8.97
N LEU A 48 6.13 11.04 9.62
CA LEU A 48 5.24 10.13 8.89
C LEU A 48 4.26 10.87 7.99
N LEU A 49 3.66 11.95 8.50
CA LEU A 49 2.71 12.76 7.77
C LEU A 49 3.39 13.45 6.58
N SER A 50 4.50 14.15 6.82
CA SER A 50 5.26 14.84 5.77
C SER A 50 5.76 13.87 4.69
N ALA A 51 6.30 12.71 5.07
CA ALA A 51 6.73 11.68 4.14
C ALA A 51 5.57 11.19 3.26
N THR A 52 4.41 10.89 3.85
CA THR A 52 3.24 10.41 3.11
C THR A 52 2.71 11.46 2.12
N VAL A 53 2.66 12.73 2.53
CA VAL A 53 2.23 13.84 1.67
C VAL A 53 3.21 14.04 0.51
N MET A 54 4.52 13.92 0.76
CA MET A 54 5.55 14.04 -0.29
C MET A 54 5.60 12.82 -1.22
N SER A 55 5.25 11.62 -0.75
CA SER A 55 5.21 10.40 -1.57
C SER A 55 4.20 10.50 -2.72
N ALA A 56 3.07 11.18 -2.53
CA ALA A 56 2.04 11.27 -3.57
C ALA A 56 2.53 11.95 -4.87
N PRO A 57 3.08 13.18 -4.85
CA PRO A 57 3.64 13.80 -6.06
C PRO A 57 4.91 13.11 -6.54
N ALA A 58 5.75 12.58 -5.63
CA ALA A 58 6.97 11.88 -6.01
C ALA A 58 6.67 10.58 -6.77
N ALA A 59 5.68 9.80 -6.32
CA ALA A 59 5.24 8.57 -6.97
C ALA A 59 4.70 8.85 -8.37
N LEU A 60 3.92 9.92 -8.54
CA LEU A 60 3.40 10.31 -9.85
C LEU A 60 4.52 10.73 -10.80
N ALA A 61 5.49 11.51 -10.31
CA ALA A 61 6.65 11.90 -11.11
C ALA A 61 7.48 10.68 -11.55
N ILE A 62 7.80 9.77 -10.63
CA ILE A 62 8.56 8.54 -10.94
C ILE A 62 7.77 7.65 -11.90
N SER A 63 6.47 7.47 -11.66
CA SER A 63 5.60 6.66 -12.52
C SER A 63 5.59 7.18 -13.96
N LYS A 64 5.43 8.49 -14.18
CA LYS A 64 5.39 9.07 -15.53
C LYS A 64 6.77 9.14 -16.20
N LEU A 65 7.86 9.10 -15.42
CA LEU A 65 9.21 8.91 -15.97
C LEU A 65 9.43 7.47 -16.44
N PHE A 66 8.92 6.48 -15.71
CA PHE A 66 9.12 5.07 -16.02
C PHE A 66 8.15 4.55 -17.09
N CYS A 67 6.87 4.92 -16.99
CA CYS A 67 5.82 4.61 -17.95
C CYS A 67 5.14 5.93 -18.38
N PRO A 68 5.69 6.63 -19.39
CA PRO A 68 5.10 7.85 -19.92
C PRO A 68 3.73 7.59 -20.56
N GLU A 69 2.88 8.61 -20.56
CA GLU A 69 1.57 8.53 -21.22
C GLU A 69 1.76 8.55 -22.74
N THR A 70 1.30 7.49 -23.42
CA THR A 70 1.39 7.37 -24.88
C THR A 70 0.02 7.43 -25.56
N GLU A 71 -1.06 7.25 -24.80
CA GLU A 71 -2.43 7.19 -25.29
C GLU A 71 -3.21 8.43 -24.85
N GLN A 72 -4.34 8.71 -25.52
CA GLN A 72 -5.23 9.79 -25.06
C GLN A 72 -6.05 9.28 -23.88
N SER A 73 -5.93 9.96 -22.74
CA SER A 73 -6.72 9.65 -21.55
C SER A 73 -8.22 9.73 -21.85
N HIS A 74 -8.93 8.64 -21.57
CA HIS A 74 -10.38 8.57 -21.67
C HIS A 74 -11.09 9.35 -20.56
N LEU A 75 -10.35 9.87 -19.56
CA LEU A 75 -10.85 10.52 -18.34
C LEU A 75 -10.51 12.02 -18.31
N THR A 76 -10.64 12.70 -19.47
CA THR A 76 -10.20 14.09 -19.62
C THR A 76 -11.19 15.13 -19.05
N LYS A 77 -12.47 14.77 -18.83
CA LYS A 77 -13.51 15.70 -18.34
C LYS A 77 -14.04 15.29 -16.97
N ILE A 78 -14.23 16.28 -16.10
CA ILE A 78 -14.81 16.11 -14.75
C ILE A 78 -16.26 15.62 -14.81
N GLU A 79 -16.96 15.90 -15.92
CA GLU A 79 -18.34 15.45 -16.17
C GLU A 79 -18.46 13.93 -16.38
N ASP A 80 -17.35 13.24 -16.67
CA ASP A 80 -17.29 11.77 -16.80
C ASP A 80 -16.97 11.07 -15.46
N LEU A 81 -16.76 11.84 -14.38
CA LEU A 81 -16.46 11.34 -13.04
C LEU A 81 -17.73 11.21 -12.19
N GLU A 82 -18.49 10.13 -12.41
CA GLU A 82 -19.40 9.58 -11.40
C GLU A 82 -18.59 9.08 -10.19
N LEU A 83 -18.61 9.86 -9.10
CA LEU A 83 -18.18 9.36 -7.80
C LEU A 83 -19.20 8.31 -7.35
N ALA A 84 -18.73 7.11 -7.02
CA ALA A 84 -19.60 6.07 -6.48
C ALA A 84 -20.28 6.61 -5.21
N GLU A 85 -21.62 6.69 -5.22
CA GLU A 85 -22.38 6.96 -4.01
C GLU A 85 -22.10 5.85 -3.00
N GLY A 86 -21.84 6.23 -1.75
CA GLY A 86 -21.66 5.24 -0.69
C GLY A 86 -22.96 4.46 -0.50
N GLU A 87 -22.88 3.13 -0.45
CA GLU A 87 -24.04 2.26 -0.17
C GLU A 87 -24.59 2.46 1.26
N GLU A 88 -23.84 3.17 2.11
CA GLU A 88 -24.11 3.42 3.51
C GLU A 88 -25.22 4.47 3.70
N SER A 89 -26.32 4.08 4.37
CA SER A 89 -27.47 4.97 4.53
C SER A 89 -27.30 5.98 5.67
N ASN A 90 -26.36 5.74 6.59
CA ASN A 90 -26.10 6.64 7.71
C ASN A 90 -24.65 6.55 8.24
N ALA A 91 -24.23 7.55 9.01
CA ALA A 91 -22.87 7.63 9.55
C ALA A 91 -22.52 6.48 10.52
N LEU A 92 -23.50 5.95 11.27
CA LEU A 92 -23.26 4.82 12.19
C LEU A 92 -23.04 3.51 11.43
N GLU A 93 -23.73 3.32 10.32
CA GLU A 93 -23.57 2.18 9.41
C GLU A 93 -22.17 2.20 8.79
N ALA A 94 -21.75 3.35 8.24
CA ALA A 94 -20.41 3.52 7.69
C ALA A 94 -19.30 3.24 8.71
N ILE A 95 -19.45 3.69 9.97
CA ILE A 95 -18.50 3.41 11.05
C ILE A 95 -18.47 1.91 11.38
N SER A 96 -19.65 1.28 11.44
CA SER A 96 -19.77 -0.15 11.77
C SER A 96 -19.16 -1.02 10.69
N ASN A 97 -19.47 -0.73 9.42
CA ASN A 97 -18.92 -1.44 8.27
C ASN A 97 -17.41 -1.22 8.15
N GLY A 98 -16.93 0.00 8.36
CA GLY A 98 -15.50 0.29 8.43
C GLY A 98 -14.77 -0.49 9.53
N ALA A 99 -15.38 -0.62 10.72
CA ALA A 99 -14.82 -1.42 11.81
C ALA A 99 -14.75 -2.92 11.46
N VAL A 100 -15.76 -3.46 10.79
CA VAL A 100 -15.76 -4.86 10.32
C VAL A 100 -14.68 -5.08 9.27
N MET A 101 -14.55 -4.20 8.28
CA MET A 101 -13.50 -4.27 7.27
C MET A 101 -12.09 -4.20 7.87
N ALA A 102 -11.90 -3.41 8.93
CA ALA A 102 -10.62 -3.30 9.61
C ALA A 102 -10.16 -4.62 10.26
N VAL A 103 -11.09 -5.47 10.72
CA VAL A 103 -10.76 -6.76 11.34
C VAL A 103 -10.01 -7.66 10.35
N GLU A 104 -10.51 -7.78 9.12
CA GLU A 104 -9.89 -8.60 8.08
C GLU A 104 -8.50 -8.07 7.71
N LEU A 105 -8.38 -6.75 7.54
CA LEU A 105 -7.10 -6.09 7.27
C LEU A 105 -6.06 -6.37 8.36
N VAL A 106 -6.43 -6.18 9.64
CA VAL A 106 -5.51 -6.38 10.77
C VAL A 106 -5.09 -7.84 10.87
N PHE A 107 -6.03 -8.77 10.69
CA PHE A 107 -5.72 -10.20 10.73
C PHE A 107 -4.73 -10.60 9.62
N ALA A 108 -4.93 -10.09 8.40
CA ALA A 108 -4.01 -10.31 7.29
C ALA A 108 -2.60 -9.77 7.57
N ILE A 109 -2.48 -8.60 8.20
CA ILE A 109 -1.19 -8.03 8.60
C ILE A 109 -0.50 -8.92 9.63
N ILE A 110 -1.20 -9.33 10.69
CA ILE A 110 -0.64 -10.18 11.75
C ILE A 110 -0.17 -11.52 11.18
N ALA A 111 -1.00 -12.17 10.35
CA ALA A 111 -0.66 -13.44 9.73
C ALA A 111 0.61 -13.33 8.87
N ASN A 112 0.70 -12.30 8.03
CA ASN A 112 1.89 -12.05 7.21
C ASN A 112 3.13 -11.78 8.05
N LEU A 113 3.02 -10.99 9.14
CA LEU A 113 4.15 -10.74 10.04
C LEU A 113 4.68 -12.02 10.67
N ILE A 114 3.81 -12.92 11.14
CA ILE A 114 4.23 -14.22 11.69
C ILE A 114 4.98 -15.04 10.65
N VAL A 115 4.47 -15.11 9.41
CA VAL A 115 5.11 -15.84 8.31
C VAL A 115 6.49 -15.25 7.99
N PHE A 116 6.60 -13.93 7.84
CA PHE A 116 7.89 -13.28 7.54
C PHE A 116 8.91 -13.47 8.66
N LEU A 117 8.49 -13.37 9.93
CA LEU A 117 9.39 -13.62 11.07
C LEU A 117 9.87 -15.07 11.10
N ALA A 118 8.99 -16.04 10.81
CA ALA A 118 9.36 -17.45 10.74
C ALA A 118 10.34 -17.72 9.59
N LEU A 119 10.11 -17.14 8.41
CA LEU A 119 11.02 -17.27 7.26
C LEU A 119 12.37 -16.62 7.53
N LEU A 120 12.40 -15.45 8.19
CA LEU A 120 13.63 -14.77 8.57
C LEU A 120 14.45 -15.63 9.55
N ALA A 121 13.83 -16.15 10.61
CA ALA A 121 14.49 -17.03 11.56
C ALA A 121 14.98 -18.34 10.91
N PHE A 122 14.24 -18.88 9.94
CA PHE A 122 14.64 -20.06 9.17
C PHE A 122 15.89 -19.78 8.32
N LEU A 123 15.90 -18.66 7.60
CA LEU A 123 17.04 -18.23 6.78
C LEU A 123 18.27 -17.94 7.64
N ASP A 124 18.11 -17.26 8.78
CA ASP A 124 19.19 -16.97 9.72
C ASP A 124 19.85 -18.25 10.25
N ASN A 125 19.05 -19.28 10.56
CA ASN A 125 19.58 -20.57 10.98
C ASN A 125 20.35 -21.29 9.86
N ILE A 126 19.82 -21.31 8.64
CA ILE A 126 20.50 -21.91 7.49
C ILE A 126 21.83 -21.23 7.21
N ILE A 127 21.82 -19.89 7.14
CA ILE A 127 23.03 -19.11 6.87
C ILE A 127 24.04 -19.28 8.02
N GLY A 128 23.55 -19.31 9.27
CA GLY A 128 24.37 -19.52 10.46
C GLY A 128 25.08 -20.87 10.47
N GLU A 129 24.39 -21.96 10.12
CA GLU A 129 25.00 -23.29 10.01
C GLU A 129 26.00 -23.37 8.85
N LEU A 130 25.66 -22.81 7.68
CA LEU A 130 26.56 -22.78 6.53
C LEU A 130 27.85 -22.02 6.83
N LEU A 131 27.75 -20.88 7.52
CA LEU A 131 28.90 -20.08 7.92
C LEU A 131 29.79 -20.83 8.94
N ARG A 132 29.18 -21.53 9.91
CA ARG A 132 29.93 -22.39 10.86
C ARG A 132 30.68 -23.50 10.15
N PHE A 133 30.05 -24.17 9.18
CA PHE A 133 30.69 -25.21 8.37
C PHE A 133 31.87 -24.68 7.54
N ALA A 134 31.75 -23.48 6.97
CA ALA A 134 32.82 -22.84 6.21
C ALA A 134 34.04 -22.48 7.09
N LEU A 135 33.82 -21.99 8.32
CA LEU A 135 34.90 -21.66 9.26
C LEU A 135 35.63 -22.92 9.77
N GLN A 136 34.92 -24.03 9.97
CA GLN A 136 35.49 -25.29 10.43
C GLN A 136 36.37 -25.99 9.39
N LYS A 137 36.29 -25.58 8.12
CA LYS A 137 37.10 -26.11 7.00
C LYS A 137 38.40 -25.32 6.79
N HIS A 138 38.54 -24.13 7.37
CA HIS A 138 39.67 -23.22 7.18
C HIS A 138 40.59 -23.06 8.42
N GLY A 139 40.33 -23.79 9.51
CA GLY A 139 41.23 -23.93 10.67
C GLY A 139 41.66 -25.37 10.86
#